data_AF-A0AAX3WR51-F1
#
_entry.id   AF-A0AAX3WR51-F1
#
_cell.length_a   1.000
_cell.length_b   1.000
_cell.length_c   1.000
_cell.angle_alpha   90.00
_cell.angle_beta   90.00
_cell.angle_gamma   90.00
#
_symmetry.space_group_name_H-M   'P 1'
#
loop_
_entity.id
_entity.type
_entity.pdbx_description
1 polymer ?
#
loop_
_entity_poly.entity_id
_entity_poly.type
_entity_poly.pdbx_seq_one_letter_code
_entity_poly.pdbx_strand_id
1 'polypeptide(L)'
;MKWLIYLYPKNWRKRYGDEIIDLLEQEDWSFFIIIDLLRGIVDAWKIEINERQVFGIRMSNMLLLISLINIFIILQYRSSQGVIFLEQITLIIAMASFFLAVSIFIVNLFKEGFQKAFSIRTRLSKMGLGFMGLYGLSFIAFLVLAN
;
A
#
# COMPACT_ATOMS: atom_id res chain seq x y z
N MET A 1 -11.84 24.23 22.71
CA MET A 1 -12.50 23.37 21.70
C MET A 1 -11.82 23.37 20.32
N LYS A 2 -11.02 24.39 19.93
CA LYS A 2 -10.20 24.40 18.70
C LYS A 2 -9.33 23.15 18.48
N TRP A 3 -8.99 22.44 19.56
CA TRP A 3 -8.30 21.14 19.53
C TRP A 3 -9.08 20.04 18.78
N LEU A 4 -10.41 20.06 18.73
CA LEU A 4 -11.22 19.10 17.96
C LEU A 4 -10.90 19.15 16.47
N ILE A 5 -10.57 20.33 15.95
CA ILE A 5 -10.17 20.50 14.55
C ILE A 5 -8.87 19.76 14.28
N TYR A 6 -7.96 19.66 15.26
CA TYR A 6 -6.71 18.90 15.12
C TYR A 6 -6.94 17.39 14.93
N LEU A 7 -8.13 16.87 15.26
CA LEU A 7 -8.51 15.49 14.99
C LEU A 7 -8.85 15.25 13.51
N TYR A 8 -9.08 16.29 12.71
CA TYR A 8 -9.25 16.15 11.27
C TYR A 8 -7.93 15.82 10.55
N PRO A 9 -7.99 15.08 9.44
CA PRO A 9 -6.81 14.80 8.60
C PRO A 9 -6.08 16.07 8.17
N LYS A 10 -4.75 16.00 8.04
CA LYS A 10 -3.90 17.16 7.76
C LYS A 10 -4.28 17.87 6.45
N ASN A 11 -4.59 17.11 5.40
CA ASN A 11 -4.99 17.68 4.10
C ASN A 11 -6.41 18.27 4.14
N TRP A 12 -7.29 17.70 4.95
CA TRP A 12 -8.63 18.25 5.18
C TRP A 12 -8.56 19.58 5.93
N ARG A 13 -7.77 19.64 7.02
CA ARG A 13 -7.55 20.88 7.78
C ARG A 13 -6.97 22.01 6.94
N LYS A 14 -6.07 21.70 6.01
CA LYS A 14 -5.49 22.69 5.11
C LYS A 14 -6.51 23.30 4.14
N ARG A 15 -7.63 22.60 3.88
CA ARG A 15 -8.68 23.03 2.95
C ARG A 15 -9.84 23.74 3.64
N TYR A 16 -10.26 23.25 4.80
CA TYR A 16 -11.49 23.69 5.47
C TYR A 16 -11.29 24.09 6.94
N GLY A 17 -10.07 24.00 7.45
CA GLY A 17 -9.78 24.21 8.87
C GLY A 17 -10.07 25.64 9.32
N ASP A 18 -9.69 26.63 8.52
CA ASP A 18 -9.86 28.04 8.87
C ASP A 18 -11.36 28.43 8.85
N GLU A 19 -12.12 27.97 7.85
CA GLU A 19 -13.58 28.18 7.75
C GLU A 19 -14.34 27.59 8.96
N ILE A 20 -13.96 26.40 9.42
CA ILE A 20 -14.57 25.77 10.61
C ILE A 20 -14.20 26.51 11.90
N ILE A 21 -12.98 27.07 11.98
CA ILE A 21 -12.57 27.89 13.14
C ILE A 21 -13.44 29.14 13.22
N ASP A 22 -13.64 29.83 12.11
CA ASP A 22 -14.42 31.07 12.04
C ASP A 22 -15.90 30.82 12.39
N LEU A 23 -16.48 29.72 11.92
CA LEU A 23 -17.85 29.32 12.27
C LEU A 23 -17.99 29.00 13.77
N LEU A 24 -17.00 28.33 14.36
CA LEU A 24 -16.98 28.01 15.80
C LEU A 24 -16.73 29.23 16.69
N GLU A 25 -16.29 30.36 16.14
CA GLU A 25 -16.16 31.63 16.87
C GLU A 25 -17.47 32.44 16.88
N GLN A 26 -18.36 32.22 15.90
CA GLN A 26 -19.61 32.97 15.75
C GLN A 26 -20.83 32.29 16.37
N GLU A 27 -20.79 30.97 16.56
CA GLU A 27 -21.95 30.17 16.95
C GLU A 27 -21.96 29.83 18.47
N ASP A 28 -23.12 29.98 19.11
CA ASP A 28 -23.30 29.63 20.52
C ASP A 28 -23.27 28.11 20.73
N TRP A 29 -22.51 27.69 21.74
CA TRP A 29 -22.17 26.28 21.95
C TRP A 29 -23.38 25.44 22.33
N SER A 30 -23.71 24.45 21.50
CA SER A 30 -24.67 23.41 21.79
C SER A 30 -24.02 22.03 21.80
N PHE A 31 -24.51 21.13 22.67
CA PHE A 31 -24.09 19.72 22.71
C PHE A 31 -24.22 19.03 21.33
N PHE A 32 -25.20 19.47 20.53
CA PHE A 32 -25.40 18.96 19.17
C PHE A 32 -24.26 19.33 18.21
N ILE A 33 -23.64 20.51 18.36
CA ILE A 33 -22.49 20.95 17.54
C ILE A 33 -21.28 20.03 17.78
N ILE A 34 -21.08 19.58 19.02
CA ILE A 34 -19.98 18.66 19.36
C ILE A 34 -20.17 17.31 18.66
N ILE A 35 -21.40 16.78 18.65
CA ILE A 35 -21.72 15.52 17.96
C ILE A 35 -21.51 15.67 16.45
N ASP A 36 -21.92 16.80 15.88
CA ASP A 36 -21.80 17.03 14.44
C ASP A 36 -20.33 17.16 13.99
N LEU A 37 -19.51 17.86 14.78
CA LEU A 37 -18.05 17.89 14.60
C LEU A 37 -17.42 16.49 14.67
N LEU A 38 -17.81 15.68 15.65
CA LEU A 38 -17.30 14.30 15.78
C LEU A 38 -17.68 13.44 14.58
N ARG A 39 -18.89 13.60 14.04
CA ARG A 39 -19.31 12.91 12.81
C ARG A 39 -18.51 13.38 11.59
N GLY A 40 -18.29 14.69 11.46
CA GLY A 40 -17.48 15.27 10.41
C GLY A 40 -16.03 14.78 10.42
N ILE A 41 -15.43 14.57 11.60
CA ILE A 41 -14.10 13.97 11.74
C ILE A 41 -14.07 12.58 11.12
N VAL A 42 -15.05 11.73 11.44
CA VAL A 42 -15.12 10.36 10.93
C VAL A 42 -15.26 10.33 9.41
N ASP A 43 -16.12 11.16 8.84
CA ASP A 43 -16.32 11.23 7.39
C ASP A 43 -15.08 11.77 6.66
N ALA A 44 -14.42 12.80 7.19
CA ALA A 44 -13.19 13.34 6.63
C ALA A 44 -12.06 12.30 6.60
N TRP A 45 -11.91 11.50 7.66
CA TRP A 45 -10.97 10.38 7.69
C TRP A 45 -11.32 9.30 6.68
N LYS A 46 -12.60 8.98 6.51
CA LYS A 46 -13.06 7.99 5.52
C LYS A 46 -12.68 8.40 4.09
N ILE A 47 -12.79 9.68 3.75
CA ILE A 47 -12.40 10.23 2.45
C ILE A 47 -10.88 10.16 2.24
N GLU A 48 -10.08 10.63 3.20
CA GLU A 48 -8.61 10.60 3.11
C GLU A 48 -8.07 9.16 3.00
N ILE A 49 -8.68 8.22 3.73
CA ILE A 49 -8.34 6.79 3.63
C ILE A 49 -8.69 6.24 2.23
N ASN A 50 -9.84 6.61 1.68
CA ASN A 50 -10.27 6.16 0.35
C ASN A 50 -9.35 6.71 -0.76
N GLU A 51 -8.96 7.97 -0.70
CA GLU A 51 -7.97 8.57 -1.63
C GLU A 51 -6.63 7.82 -1.60
N ARG A 52 -6.15 7.45 -0.40
CA ARG A 52 -4.92 6.65 -0.23
C ARG A 52 -5.08 5.19 -0.65
N GLN A 53 -6.31 4.64 -0.63
CA GLN A 53 -6.59 3.32 -1.17
C GLN A 53 -6.46 3.31 -2.69
N VAL A 54 -7.06 4.28 -3.38
CA VAL A 54 -6.98 4.44 -4.83
C VAL A 54 -5.52 4.58 -5.29
N PHE A 55 -4.71 5.36 -4.58
CA PHE A 55 -3.31 5.55 -4.94
C PHE A 55 -2.50 4.26 -4.86
N GLY A 56 -2.65 3.47 -3.79
CA GLY A 56 -1.90 2.22 -3.70
C GLY A 56 -2.43 1.09 -4.60
N ILE A 57 -3.70 1.14 -5.05
CA ILE A 57 -4.20 0.23 -6.11
C ILE A 57 -3.55 0.59 -7.44
N ARG A 58 -3.49 1.88 -7.79
CA ARG A 58 -2.79 2.36 -8.99
C ARG A 58 -1.30 2.00 -8.97
N MET A 59 -0.65 2.14 -7.81
CA MET A 59 0.76 1.77 -7.64
C MET A 59 0.99 0.26 -7.77
N SER A 60 0.09 -0.56 -7.22
CA SER A 60 0.13 -2.02 -7.38
C SER A 60 0.02 -2.42 -8.85
N ASN A 61 -0.89 -1.78 -9.61
CA ASN A 61 -1.06 -2.05 -11.04
C ASN A 61 0.14 -1.58 -11.87
N MET A 62 0.75 -0.43 -11.53
CA MET A 62 2.00 0.04 -12.13
C MET A 62 3.14 -0.97 -11.91
N LEU A 63 3.31 -1.48 -10.69
CA LEU A 63 4.34 -2.47 -10.37
C LEU A 63 4.11 -3.80 -11.12
N LEU A 64 2.85 -4.23 -11.25
CA LEU A 64 2.49 -5.42 -12.02
C LEU A 64 2.83 -5.24 -13.50
N LEU A 65 2.55 -4.05 -14.06
CA LEU A 65 2.85 -3.71 -15.44
C LEU A 65 4.37 -3.66 -15.71
N ILE A 66 5.15 -3.07 -14.79
CA ILE A 66 6.61 -3.08 -14.84
C ILE A 66 7.16 -4.52 -14.79
N SER A 67 6.57 -5.38 -13.94
CA SER A 67 6.95 -6.79 -13.85
C SER A 67 6.66 -7.56 -15.13
N LEU A 68 5.52 -7.31 -15.78
CA LEU A 68 5.18 -7.90 -17.08
C LEU A 68 6.14 -7.45 -18.19
N ILE A 69 6.51 -6.17 -18.21
CA ILE A 69 7.51 -5.63 -19.14
C ILE A 69 8.86 -6.33 -18.92
N ASN A 70 9.29 -6.48 -17.66
CA ASN A 70 10.53 -7.19 -17.34
C ASN A 70 10.50 -8.65 -17.82
N ILE A 71 9.38 -9.36 -17.62
CA ILE A 71 9.22 -10.74 -18.12
C ILE A 71 9.27 -10.78 -19.65
N PHE A 72 8.62 -9.83 -20.33
CA PHE A 72 8.65 -9.74 -21.79
C PHE A 72 10.07 -9.50 -22.32
N ILE A 73 10.82 -8.58 -21.72
CA ILE A 73 12.23 -8.31 -22.07
C ILE A 73 13.07 -9.57 -21.85
N ILE A 74 12.91 -10.27 -20.72
CA ILE A 74 13.61 -11.52 -20.40
C ILE A 74 13.32 -12.59 -21.47
N LEU A 75 12.06 -12.76 -21.86
CA LEU A 75 11.65 -13.72 -22.89
C LEU A 75 12.22 -13.37 -24.27
N GLN A 76 12.23 -12.09 -24.63
CA GLN A 76 12.79 -11.60 -25.88
C GLN A 76 14.33 -11.74 -25.89
N TYR A 77 14.99 -11.52 -24.76
CA TYR A 77 16.44 -11.64 -24.61
C TYR A 77 16.92 -13.10 -24.64
N ARG A 78 16.11 -14.06 -24.15
CA ARG A 78 16.35 -15.51 -24.29
C ARG A 78 16.53 -15.92 -25.76
N SER A 79 15.90 -15.21 -26.69
CA SER A 79 16.05 -15.44 -28.13
C SER A 79 17.41 -15.01 -28.70
N SER A 80 18.24 -14.25 -27.94
CA SER A 80 19.32 -13.45 -28.52
C SER A 80 20.74 -13.63 -27.92
N GLN A 81 21.01 -14.73 -27.19
CA GLN A 81 22.32 -15.23 -26.69
C GLN A 81 22.60 -15.09 -25.16
N GLY A 82 23.26 -16.13 -24.59
CA GLY A 82 23.99 -16.10 -23.30
C GLY A 82 23.23 -16.55 -22.05
N VAL A 83 23.10 -17.86 -21.83
CA VAL A 83 22.28 -18.51 -20.78
C VAL A 83 22.61 -18.06 -19.33
N ILE A 84 23.88 -17.69 -19.05
CA ILE A 84 24.39 -17.48 -17.68
C ILE A 84 23.89 -16.16 -17.04
N PHE A 85 23.62 -15.11 -17.81
CA PHE A 85 23.18 -13.80 -17.25
C PHE A 85 21.71 -13.82 -16.79
N LEU A 86 20.87 -14.60 -17.48
CA LEU A 86 19.43 -14.62 -17.22
C LEU A 86 19.11 -15.31 -15.90
N GLU A 87 19.77 -16.43 -15.61
CA GLU A 87 19.65 -17.16 -14.34
C GLU A 87 19.91 -16.23 -13.13
N GLN A 88 21.03 -15.50 -13.16
CA GLN A 88 21.41 -14.59 -12.07
C GLN A 88 20.39 -13.47 -11.87
N ILE A 89 19.90 -12.85 -12.96
CA ILE A 89 18.87 -11.81 -12.88
C ILE A 89 17.58 -12.37 -12.27
N THR A 90 17.17 -13.57 -12.71
CA THR A 90 15.93 -14.19 -12.22
C THR A 90 16.03 -14.56 -10.73
N LEU A 91 17.21 -15.01 -10.29
CA LEU A 91 17.52 -15.28 -8.89
C LEU A 91 17.50 -14.00 -8.04
N ILE A 92 18.11 -12.91 -8.53
CA ILE A 92 18.10 -11.61 -7.84
C ILE A 92 16.66 -11.09 -7.66
N ILE A 93 15.83 -11.20 -8.69
CA ILE A 93 14.40 -10.81 -8.62
C ILE A 93 13.66 -11.66 -7.59
N ALA A 94 13.92 -12.97 -7.55
CA ALA A 94 13.34 -13.86 -6.54
C ALA A 94 13.75 -13.42 -5.11
N MET A 95 15.05 -13.19 -4.88
CA MET A 95 15.56 -12.76 -3.57
C MET A 95 14.99 -11.42 -3.13
N ALA A 96 14.92 -10.44 -4.03
CA ALA A 96 14.34 -9.13 -3.74
C ALA A 96 12.84 -9.22 -3.41
N SER A 97 12.10 -10.03 -4.16
CA SER A 97 10.66 -10.26 -3.93
C SER A 97 10.42 -10.94 -2.58
N PHE A 98 11.23 -11.94 -2.23
CA PHE A 98 11.17 -12.60 -0.94
C PHE A 98 11.46 -11.64 0.21
N PHE A 99 12.52 -10.83 0.10
CA PHE A 99 12.87 -9.83 1.11
C PHE A 99 11.74 -8.80 1.34
N LEU A 100 11.10 -8.33 0.27
CA LEU A 100 9.95 -7.44 0.36
C LEU A 100 8.74 -8.13 1.01
N ALA A 101 8.46 -9.39 0.66
CA ALA A 101 7.38 -10.16 1.25
C ALA A 101 7.55 -10.29 2.78
N VAL A 102 8.76 -10.66 3.23
CA VAL A 102 9.11 -10.78 4.66
C VAL A 102 9.01 -9.43 5.36
N SER A 103 9.56 -8.37 4.77
CA SER A 103 9.51 -7.01 5.34
C SER A 103 8.07 -6.53 5.53
N ILE A 104 7.22 -6.72 4.52
CA ILE A 104 5.79 -6.36 4.58
C ILE A 104 5.06 -7.21 5.62
N PHE A 105 5.39 -8.49 5.71
CA PHE A 105 4.80 -9.39 6.70
C PHE A 105 5.15 -8.94 8.14
N ILE A 106 6.41 -8.60 8.41
CA ILE A 106 6.85 -8.08 9.71
C ILE A 106 6.10 -6.80 10.07
N VAL A 107 6.02 -5.85 9.13
CA VAL A 107 5.26 -4.60 9.33
C VAL A 107 3.78 -4.88 9.60
N ASN A 108 3.18 -5.83 8.88
CA ASN A 108 1.79 -6.24 9.08
C ASN A 108 1.58 -6.88 10.46
N LEU A 109 2.53 -7.67 10.94
CA LEU A 109 2.52 -8.34 12.23
C LEU A 109 2.53 -7.32 13.38
N PHE A 110 3.39 -6.30 13.30
CA PHE A 110 3.43 -5.23 14.29
C PHE A 110 2.17 -4.34 14.25
N LYS A 111 1.61 -4.09 13.07
CA LYS A 111 0.49 -3.17 12.90
C LYS A 111 -0.87 -3.78 13.27
N GLU A 112 -1.12 -5.00 12.84
CA GLU A 112 -2.46 -5.62 12.91
C GLU A 112 -2.51 -6.79 13.93
N GLY A 113 -1.36 -7.20 14.46
CA GLY A 113 -1.21 -8.35 15.36
C GLY A 113 -1.16 -9.68 14.62
N PHE A 114 -0.73 -10.73 15.34
CA PHE A 114 -0.35 -12.03 14.77
C PHE A 114 -1.49 -12.71 13.97
N GLN A 115 -2.69 -12.81 14.53
CA GLN A 115 -3.84 -13.46 13.85
C GLN A 115 -4.26 -12.75 12.56
N LYS A 116 -4.26 -11.41 12.55
CA LYS A 116 -4.67 -10.64 11.37
C LYS A 116 -3.57 -10.59 10.32
N ALA A 117 -2.30 -10.65 10.73
CA ALA A 117 -1.17 -10.64 9.82
C ALA A 117 -1.09 -11.89 8.93
N PHE A 118 -1.47 -13.05 9.48
CA PHE A 118 -1.64 -14.29 8.71
C PHE A 118 -2.95 -14.35 7.91
N SER A 119 -3.89 -13.44 8.15
CA SER A 119 -5.14 -13.37 7.38
C SER A 119 -4.95 -12.57 6.09
N ILE A 120 -5.62 -12.97 5.00
CA ILE A 120 -5.64 -12.22 3.72
C ILE A 120 -6.54 -10.96 3.81
N ARG A 121 -7.09 -10.65 4.99
CA ARG A 121 -8.02 -9.53 5.17
C ARG A 121 -7.31 -8.19 5.10
N THR A 122 -6.05 -8.11 5.54
CA THR A 122 -5.31 -6.83 5.59
C THR A 122 -4.65 -6.52 4.25
N ARG A 123 -4.53 -5.23 3.92
CA ARG A 123 -3.91 -4.78 2.67
C ARG A 123 -2.45 -5.22 2.57
N LEU A 124 -1.70 -5.12 3.66
CA LEU A 124 -0.30 -5.54 3.71
C LEU A 124 -0.17 -7.05 3.52
N SER A 125 -1.08 -7.85 4.08
CA SER A 125 -1.10 -9.30 3.84
C SER A 125 -1.31 -9.64 2.37
N LYS A 126 -2.25 -8.96 1.69
CA LYS A 126 -2.47 -9.14 0.24
C LYS A 126 -1.24 -8.77 -0.59
N MET A 127 -0.57 -7.66 -0.26
CA MET A 127 0.66 -7.23 -0.95
C MET A 127 1.81 -8.20 -0.68
N GLY A 128 1.99 -8.64 0.57
CA GLY A 128 2.98 -9.64 0.95
C GLY A 128 2.76 -10.97 0.23
N LEU A 129 1.52 -11.42 0.12
CA LEU A 129 1.15 -12.62 -0.63
C LEU A 129 1.46 -12.48 -2.13
N GLY A 130 1.26 -11.29 -2.71
CA GLY A 130 1.64 -10.97 -4.08
C GLY A 130 3.15 -11.07 -4.32
N PHE A 131 3.97 -10.49 -3.43
CA PHE A 131 5.42 -10.64 -3.49
C PHE A 131 5.90 -12.07 -3.24
N MET A 132 5.22 -12.81 -2.37
CA MET A 132 5.47 -14.24 -2.14
C MET A 132 5.20 -15.06 -3.41
N GLY A 133 4.11 -14.75 -4.12
CA GLY A 133 3.80 -15.36 -5.42
C GLY A 133 4.81 -15.00 -6.50
N LEU A 134 5.24 -13.74 -6.56
CA LEU A 134 6.30 -13.29 -7.48
C LEU A 134 7.62 -14.02 -7.20
N TYR A 135 8.00 -14.15 -5.93
CA TYR A 135 9.14 -14.97 -5.52
C TYR A 135 9.02 -16.40 -6.05
N GLY A 136 7.89 -17.07 -5.83
CA GLY A 136 7.68 -18.45 -6.28
C GLY A 136 7.82 -18.60 -7.80
N LEU A 137 7.20 -17.69 -8.56
CA LEU A 137 7.27 -17.72 -10.03
C LEU A 137 8.70 -17.46 -10.54
N SER A 138 9.38 -16.45 -10.00
CA SER A 138 10.77 -16.14 -10.38
C SER A 138 11.72 -17.26 -9.98
N PHE A 139 11.50 -17.91 -8.84
CA PHE A 139 12.32 -19.03 -8.39
C PHE A 139 12.13 -20.28 -9.26
N ILE A 140 10.90 -20.60 -9.64
CA ILE A 140 10.64 -21.69 -10.61
C ILE A 140 11.28 -21.37 -11.96
N ALA A 141 11.16 -20.12 -12.43
CA ALA A 141 11.81 -19.70 -13.67
C ALA A 141 13.34 -19.84 -13.59
N PHE A 142 13.94 -19.49 -12.45
CA PHE A 142 15.37 -19.73 -12.21
C PHE A 142 15.71 -21.22 -12.28
N LEU A 143 14.96 -22.11 -11.61
CA LEU A 143 15.21 -23.55 -11.65
C LEU A 143 15.12 -24.15 -13.07
N VAL A 144 14.19 -23.64 -13.89
CA VAL A 144 14.03 -24.05 -15.29
C VAL A 144 15.16 -23.52 -16.17
N LEU A 145 15.75 -22.38 -15.83
CA LEU A 145 16.88 -21.81 -16.57
C LEU A 145 18.21 -22.45 -16.19
N ALA A 146 18.38 -22.79 -14.91
CA ALA A 146 19.61 -23.38 -14.36
C ALA A 146 19.77 -24.89 -14.64
N ASN A 147 18.77 -25.52 -15.27
CA ASN A 147 18.73 -26.95 -15.58
C ASN A 147 18.62 -27.16 -17.10
#